data_AF-A0A8X6K445-F1
#
_entry.id   AF-A0A8X6K445-F1
#
_cell.length_a   1.000
_cell.length_b   1.000
_cell.length_c   1.000
_cell.angle_alpha   90.00
_cell.angle_beta   90.00
_cell.angle_gamma   90.00
#
_symmetry.space_group_name_H-M   'P 1'
#
loop_
_entity.id
_entity.type
_entity.pdbx_description
1 polymer ?
#
loop_
_entity_poly.entity_id
_entity_poly.type
_entity_poly.pdbx_seq_one_letter_code
_entity_poly.pdbx_strand_id
1 'polypeptide(L)'
;MGMFLLILFYALTGVLLFGTVKFGENIGRQANFQTAPSGIAMLFRIVTGEDWNKIMHDCMLSPPYCTPGENYWETDCGNFTGSLIYFCSFYVIITYIVLNLLVAIIMENFSLFYSNEEDALLSYADIRNFQNTWNIVDIQQRGLIPVGRVKFLLRLLKGRLEVDPDKDRLLFKHMCYEMERIHNGDDVTFHDVLNMLSYRSVDIRKALQLEELLAREELEYLIEEEVAKQTIRQWLDKCLRRIKAQKQQNSLINSLRATTEALLAGSDILPNKPVASEIKDEGKEEAASASVRHRKKGQLPGRSDSISSQGGRKFLAPSLSDGAARAEKDRFPTKKWNARQSGSKGLPDLSESSELSSPTPEEEEGAFQPPSQKMSTVVVEVHNWWDTELGYNSGSDAED
;
A
#
# COMPACT_ATOMS: atom_id res chain seq x y z
N MET A 1 9.19 2.11 -35.25
CA MET A 1 10.37 1.45 -35.83
C MET A 1 10.03 0.48 -36.97
N GLY A 2 9.38 -0.67 -36.73
CA GLY A 2 9.20 -1.73 -37.76
C GLY A 2 8.66 -1.27 -39.12
N MET A 3 7.62 -0.43 -39.15
CA MET A 3 7.05 0.13 -40.38
C MET A 3 8.07 0.86 -41.25
N PHE A 4 8.96 1.67 -40.63
CA PHE A 4 9.99 2.41 -41.35
C PHE A 4 11.05 1.48 -41.96
N LEU A 5 11.45 0.42 -41.24
CA LEU A 5 12.41 -0.57 -41.75
C LEU A 5 11.83 -1.34 -42.95
N LEU A 6 10.53 -1.66 -42.92
CA LEU A 6 9.83 -2.27 -44.06
C LEU A 6 9.81 -1.32 -45.25
N ILE A 7 9.38 -0.06 -45.06
CA ILE A 7 9.36 0.94 -46.14
C ILE A 7 10.77 1.18 -46.71
N LEU A 8 11.81 1.22 -45.87
CA LEU A 8 13.20 1.37 -46.32
C LEU A 8 13.68 0.16 -47.14
N PHE A 9 13.39 -1.07 -46.69
CA PHE A 9 13.71 -2.29 -47.44
C PHE A 9 13.02 -2.31 -48.81
N TYR A 10 11.71 -2.10 -48.84
CA TYR A 10 10.96 -2.05 -50.08
C TYR A 10 11.42 -0.88 -50.97
N ALA A 11 11.79 0.28 -50.42
CA ALA A 11 12.29 1.40 -51.23
C ALA A 11 13.59 1.02 -51.95
N LEU A 12 14.54 0.37 -51.27
CA LEU A 12 15.78 -0.10 -51.88
C LEU A 12 15.53 -1.16 -52.96
N THR A 13 14.65 -2.13 -52.70
CA THR A 13 14.22 -3.10 -53.73
C THR A 13 13.50 -2.42 -54.90
N GLY A 14 12.73 -1.37 -54.65
CA GLY A 14 12.04 -0.58 -55.68
C GLY A 14 13.01 0.19 -56.58
N VAL A 15 14.09 0.75 -56.00
CA VAL A 15 15.18 1.37 -56.80
C VAL A 15 15.84 0.34 -57.72
N LEU A 16 16.09 -0.88 -57.22
CA LEU A 16 16.72 -1.94 -58.00
C LEU A 16 15.81 -2.53 -59.10
N LEU A 17 14.49 -2.56 -58.89
CA LEU A 17 13.53 -3.13 -59.85
C LEU A 17 12.94 -2.10 -60.82
N PHE A 18 12.78 -0.85 -60.40
CA PHE A 18 12.00 0.17 -61.12
C PHE A 18 12.71 1.53 -61.23
N GLY A 19 13.98 1.63 -60.83
CA GLY A 19 14.71 2.91 -60.78
C GLY A 19 14.87 3.60 -62.14
N THR A 20 14.91 2.85 -63.25
CA THR A 20 15.04 3.39 -64.61
C THR A 20 13.75 3.40 -65.42
N VAL A 21 12.62 2.94 -64.83
CA VAL A 21 11.34 2.82 -65.53
C VAL A 21 10.88 4.17 -66.09
N LYS A 22 10.45 4.15 -67.35
CA LYS A 22 9.90 5.29 -68.08
C LYS A 22 8.78 5.97 -67.28
N PHE A 23 8.74 7.30 -67.32
CA PHE A 23 7.64 8.06 -66.73
C PHE A 23 6.31 7.73 -67.43
N GLY A 24 5.27 7.50 -66.63
CA GLY A 24 3.93 7.05 -67.02
C GLY A 24 2.84 8.02 -66.56
N GLU A 25 1.69 7.51 -66.09
CA GLU A 25 0.61 8.36 -65.57
C GLU A 25 0.92 8.87 -64.15
N ASN A 26 1.50 8.00 -63.31
CA ASN A 26 1.74 8.24 -61.89
C ASN A 26 3.23 8.14 -61.50
N ILE A 27 4.02 7.36 -62.25
CA ILE A 27 5.49 7.43 -62.23
C ILE A 27 5.93 8.72 -62.95
N GLY A 28 6.56 9.66 -62.25
CA GLY A 28 7.00 10.94 -62.81
C GLY A 28 8.14 11.62 -62.04
N ARG A 29 8.50 12.86 -62.42
CA ARG A 29 9.72 13.55 -61.92
C ARG A 29 9.82 13.67 -60.40
N GLN A 30 8.71 13.81 -59.67
CA GLN A 30 8.67 13.88 -58.21
C GLN A 30 8.23 12.55 -57.55
N ALA A 31 7.87 11.56 -58.36
CA ALA A 31 7.10 10.39 -57.97
C ALA A 31 7.69 9.15 -58.66
N ASN A 32 8.85 8.68 -58.22
CA ASN A 32 9.60 7.61 -58.87
C ASN A 32 10.52 6.86 -57.90
N PHE A 33 11.17 5.80 -58.41
CA PHE A 33 12.13 4.99 -57.68
C PHE A 33 13.60 5.28 -58.06
N GLN A 34 13.93 6.42 -58.66
CA GLN A 34 15.31 6.73 -59.10
C GLN A 34 16.30 6.84 -57.92
N THR A 35 15.82 7.21 -56.74
CA THR A 35 16.63 7.31 -55.51
C THR A 35 15.85 6.78 -54.31
N ALA A 36 16.56 6.27 -53.30
CA ALA A 36 15.90 5.71 -52.10
C ALA A 36 14.96 6.69 -51.38
N PRO A 37 15.27 7.99 -51.22
CA PRO A 37 14.31 8.97 -50.66
C PRO A 37 13.04 9.11 -51.51
N SER A 38 13.16 9.09 -52.84
CA SER A 38 12.00 9.16 -53.75
C SER A 38 11.15 7.89 -53.65
N GLY A 39 11.80 6.71 -53.57
CA GLY A 39 11.13 5.43 -53.32
C GLY A 39 10.41 5.36 -51.97
N ILE A 40 11.00 5.94 -50.91
CA ILE A 40 10.33 6.06 -49.59
C ILE A 40 9.08 6.95 -49.70
N ALA A 41 9.17 8.09 -50.39
CA ALA A 41 8.02 8.98 -50.61
C ALA A 41 6.91 8.30 -51.44
N MET A 42 7.28 7.57 -52.49
CA MET A 42 6.34 6.77 -53.30
C MET A 42 5.64 5.69 -52.49
N LEU A 43 6.39 4.95 -51.68
CA LEU A 43 5.81 3.93 -50.81
C LEU A 43 4.91 4.56 -49.74
N PHE A 44 5.24 5.75 -49.20
CA PHE A 44 4.36 6.48 -48.29
C PHE A 44 3.02 6.87 -48.95
N ARG A 45 3.04 7.37 -50.20
CA ARG A 45 1.82 7.59 -50.98
C ARG A 45 1.01 6.29 -51.15
N ILE A 46 1.68 5.16 -51.39
CA ILE A 46 1.02 3.85 -51.48
C ILE A 46 0.42 3.40 -50.14
N VAL A 47 1.03 3.72 -48.99
CA VAL A 47 0.44 3.44 -47.66
C VAL A 47 -0.88 4.18 -47.45
N THR A 48 -1.02 5.39 -47.98
CA THR A 48 -2.30 6.14 -47.96
C THR A 48 -3.35 5.62 -48.95
N GLY A 49 -3.00 4.64 -49.79
CA GLY A 49 -3.88 4.05 -50.80
C GLY A 49 -3.99 4.83 -52.12
N GLU A 50 -3.22 5.92 -52.28
CA GLU A 50 -3.35 6.85 -53.41
C GLU A 50 -2.77 6.27 -54.72
N ASP A 51 -3.67 5.78 -55.59
CA ASP A 51 -3.40 5.32 -56.96
C ASP A 51 -2.32 4.21 -57.08
N TRP A 52 -2.13 3.42 -56.01
CA TRP A 52 -1.13 2.35 -55.95
C TRP A 52 -1.22 1.34 -57.10
N ASN A 53 -2.44 1.00 -57.54
CA ASN A 53 -2.65 0.07 -58.65
C ASN A 53 -2.21 0.66 -60.00
N LYS A 54 -2.31 1.99 -60.18
CA LYS A 54 -1.79 2.67 -61.37
C LYS A 54 -0.27 2.73 -61.37
N ILE A 55 0.33 3.04 -60.22
CA ILE A 55 1.78 3.01 -60.03
C ILE A 55 2.35 1.61 -60.33
N MET A 56 1.66 0.56 -59.87
CA MET A 56 1.96 -0.83 -60.23
C MET A 56 1.90 -1.05 -61.76
N HIS A 57 0.86 -0.58 -62.45
CA HIS A 57 0.73 -0.71 -63.90
C HIS A 57 1.77 0.10 -64.70
N ASP A 58 2.16 1.29 -64.26
CA ASP A 58 3.30 2.01 -64.85
C ASP A 58 4.59 1.16 -64.74
N CYS A 59 4.82 0.52 -63.59
CA CYS A 59 5.95 -0.41 -63.37
C CYS A 59 5.83 -1.76 -64.11
N MET A 60 4.71 -2.02 -64.82
CA MET A 60 4.52 -3.21 -65.68
C MET A 60 4.86 -2.95 -67.16
N LEU A 61 5.31 -1.72 -67.51
CA LEU A 61 5.49 -1.28 -68.91
C LEU A 61 6.38 -2.21 -69.74
N SER A 62 5.88 -2.64 -70.90
CA SER A 62 6.56 -3.55 -71.83
C SER A 62 6.68 -2.97 -73.26
N PRO A 63 7.53 -3.55 -74.12
CA PRO A 63 7.59 -3.17 -75.53
C PRO A 63 6.21 -3.33 -76.21
N PRO A 64 5.82 -2.45 -77.15
CA PRO A 64 6.65 -1.44 -77.82
C PRO A 64 6.74 -0.08 -77.11
N TYR A 65 6.16 0.08 -75.91
CA TYR A 65 6.08 1.39 -75.23
C TYR A 65 7.37 1.80 -74.52
N CYS A 66 8.28 0.85 -74.32
CA CYS A 66 9.62 1.03 -73.79
C CYS A 66 10.69 0.40 -74.71
N THR A 67 11.92 0.84 -74.53
CA THR A 67 13.15 0.39 -75.19
C THR A 67 13.95 -0.55 -74.27
N PRO A 68 14.05 -1.85 -74.61
CA PRO A 68 14.88 -2.76 -73.84
C PRO A 68 16.38 -2.49 -74.10
N GLY A 69 17.15 -2.36 -73.02
CA GLY A 69 18.62 -2.37 -73.03
C GLY A 69 19.18 -3.75 -72.67
N GLU A 70 20.49 -3.96 -72.85
CA GLU A 70 21.13 -5.24 -72.48
C GLU A 70 21.31 -5.39 -70.97
N ASN A 71 21.53 -4.28 -70.24
CA ASN A 71 21.62 -4.26 -68.79
C ASN A 71 20.38 -3.66 -68.12
N TYR A 72 20.10 -4.04 -66.87
CA TYR A 72 18.90 -3.57 -66.14
C TYR A 72 18.88 -2.05 -65.88
N TRP A 73 20.03 -1.38 -65.91
CA TRP A 73 20.16 0.08 -65.77
C TRP A 73 20.14 0.84 -67.11
N GLU A 74 20.09 0.13 -68.25
CA GLU A 74 20.03 0.69 -69.61
C GLU A 74 18.64 0.56 -70.25
N THR A 75 17.73 -0.19 -69.62
CA THR A 75 16.33 -0.35 -70.04
C THR A 75 15.42 0.66 -69.34
N ASP A 76 14.46 1.24 -70.07
CA ASP A 76 13.33 2.01 -69.50
C ASP A 76 12.05 1.15 -69.34
N CYS A 77 12.10 -0.13 -69.73
CA CYS A 77 11.04 -1.11 -69.49
C CYS A 77 10.90 -1.49 -68.01
N GLY A 78 9.66 -1.76 -67.58
CA GLY A 78 9.34 -2.32 -66.29
C GLY A 78 9.40 -3.85 -66.26
N ASN A 79 8.88 -4.43 -65.18
CA ASN A 79 8.85 -5.88 -64.98
C ASN A 79 7.46 -6.31 -64.52
N PHE A 80 6.70 -6.97 -65.40
CA PHE A 80 5.31 -7.36 -65.14
C PHE A 80 5.15 -8.18 -63.85
N THR A 81 5.87 -9.30 -63.76
CA THR A 81 5.79 -10.23 -62.62
C THR A 81 6.41 -9.61 -61.36
N GLY A 82 7.52 -8.88 -61.51
CA GLY A 82 8.19 -8.18 -60.41
C GLY A 82 7.29 -7.10 -59.79
N SER A 83 6.63 -6.29 -60.62
CA SER A 83 5.67 -5.27 -60.18
C SER A 83 4.50 -5.88 -59.41
N LEU A 84 3.84 -6.90 -59.97
CA LEU A 84 2.71 -7.57 -59.33
C LEU A 84 3.10 -8.12 -57.95
N ILE A 85 4.21 -8.87 -57.85
CA ILE A 85 4.66 -9.42 -56.58
C ILE A 85 5.03 -8.30 -55.59
N TYR A 86 5.80 -7.29 -56.02
CA TYR A 86 6.27 -6.20 -55.17
C TYR A 86 5.13 -5.36 -54.61
N PHE A 87 4.25 -4.81 -55.46
CA PHE A 87 3.20 -3.90 -55.00
C PHE A 87 2.09 -4.63 -54.24
N CYS A 88 1.67 -5.83 -54.67
CA CYS A 88 0.65 -6.58 -53.92
C CYS A 88 1.17 -7.07 -52.57
N SER A 89 2.42 -7.55 -52.47
CA SER A 89 2.98 -7.95 -51.16
C SER A 89 3.19 -6.76 -50.23
N PHE A 90 3.73 -5.64 -50.73
CA PHE A 90 3.84 -4.40 -49.96
C PHE A 90 2.47 -3.95 -49.44
N TYR A 91 1.48 -3.82 -50.32
CA TYR A 91 0.17 -3.28 -49.98
C TYR A 91 -0.57 -4.15 -48.96
N VAL A 92 -0.54 -5.48 -49.11
CA VAL A 92 -1.15 -6.41 -48.14
C VAL A 92 -0.44 -6.35 -46.78
N ILE A 93 0.89 -6.36 -46.75
CA ILE A 93 1.62 -6.36 -45.47
C ILE A 93 1.47 -5.01 -44.76
N ILE A 94 1.57 -3.89 -45.49
CA ILE A 94 1.49 -2.56 -44.87
C ILE A 94 0.09 -2.23 -44.37
N THR A 95 -0.97 -2.62 -45.08
CA THR A 95 -2.36 -2.40 -44.63
C THR A 95 -2.68 -3.19 -43.36
N TYR A 96 -2.26 -4.46 -43.26
CA TYR A 96 -2.40 -5.23 -42.01
C TYR A 96 -1.60 -4.61 -40.86
N ILE A 97 -0.37 -4.14 -41.09
CA ILE A 97 0.44 -3.48 -40.05
C ILE A 97 -0.21 -2.16 -39.59
N VAL A 98 -0.66 -1.32 -40.51
CA VAL A 98 -1.31 -0.04 -40.20
C VAL A 98 -2.63 -0.25 -39.45
N LEU A 99 -3.48 -1.19 -39.90
CA LEU A 99 -4.74 -1.49 -39.23
C LEU A 99 -4.53 -2.03 -37.81
N ASN A 100 -3.62 -2.99 -37.63
CA ASN A 100 -3.35 -3.56 -36.30
C ASN A 100 -2.74 -2.52 -35.34
N LEU A 101 -1.86 -1.64 -35.82
CA LEU A 101 -1.33 -0.54 -35.01
C LEU A 101 -2.41 0.50 -34.66
N LEU A 102 -3.27 0.86 -35.62
CA LEU A 102 -4.38 1.79 -35.40
C LEU A 102 -5.38 1.24 -34.37
N VAL A 103 -5.76 -0.03 -34.50
CA VAL A 103 -6.64 -0.70 -33.52
C VAL A 103 -5.98 -0.77 -32.15
N ALA A 104 -4.70 -1.11 -32.04
CA ALA A 104 -3.98 -1.12 -30.76
C ALA A 104 -3.98 0.25 -30.08
N ILE A 105 -3.62 1.32 -30.82
CA ILE A 105 -3.59 2.70 -30.31
C ILE A 105 -4.99 3.16 -29.88
N ILE A 106 -6.03 2.86 -30.68
CA ILE A 106 -7.42 3.22 -30.34
C ILE A 106 -7.89 2.47 -29.09
N MET A 107 -7.60 1.17 -28.97
CA MET A 107 -8.00 0.37 -27.79
C MET A 107 -7.26 0.83 -26.52
N GLU A 108 -5.96 1.14 -26.61
CA GLU A 108 -5.17 1.70 -25.51
C GLU A 108 -5.73 3.04 -25.04
N ASN A 109 -5.94 4.00 -25.95
CA ASN A 109 -6.54 5.29 -25.62
C ASN A 109 -7.98 5.16 -25.10
N PHE A 110 -8.78 4.25 -25.65
CA PHE A 110 -10.13 3.99 -25.17
C PHE A 110 -10.11 3.41 -23.76
N SER A 111 -9.22 2.46 -23.44
CA SER A 111 -9.09 1.92 -22.08
C SER A 111 -8.61 2.96 -21.05
N LEU A 112 -7.84 3.97 -21.49
CA LEU A 112 -7.35 5.05 -20.64
C LEU A 112 -8.44 6.10 -20.34
N PHE A 113 -9.20 6.53 -21.35
CA PHE A 113 -10.21 7.60 -21.22
C PHE A 113 -11.64 7.12 -20.95
N TYR A 114 -11.96 5.86 -21.28
CA TYR A 114 -13.26 5.21 -21.10
C TYR A 114 -13.11 3.92 -20.29
N SER A 115 -12.33 3.96 -19.22
CA SER A 115 -12.48 3.00 -18.13
C SER A 115 -13.92 3.07 -17.61
N ASN A 116 -14.62 1.94 -17.65
CA ASN A 116 -16.02 1.85 -17.25
C ASN A 116 -16.14 2.20 -15.75
N GLU A 117 -17.25 2.80 -15.30
CA GLU A 117 -17.38 3.26 -13.90
C GLU A 117 -17.28 2.11 -12.87
N GLU A 118 -17.45 0.87 -13.32
CA GLU A 118 -17.31 -0.37 -12.54
C GLU A 118 -15.86 -0.92 -12.51
N ASP A 119 -15.05 -0.63 -13.53
CA ASP A 119 -13.63 -1.05 -13.64
C ASP A 119 -12.66 0.04 -13.16
N ALA A 120 -13.10 1.31 -13.14
CA ALA A 120 -12.33 2.44 -12.67
C ALA A 120 -12.16 2.41 -11.14
N LEU A 121 -10.91 2.16 -10.70
CA LEU A 121 -10.51 2.14 -9.28
C LEU A 121 -11.05 3.34 -8.48
N LEU A 122 -11.01 4.53 -9.09
CA LEU A 122 -11.58 5.77 -8.59
C LEU A 122 -12.46 6.37 -9.70
N SER A 123 -13.77 6.54 -9.48
CA SER A 123 -14.66 7.04 -10.55
C SER A 123 -14.43 8.52 -10.82
N TYR A 124 -14.73 8.95 -12.05
CA TYR A 124 -14.78 10.37 -12.39
C TYR A 124 -15.76 11.16 -11.50
N ALA A 125 -16.84 10.53 -11.03
CA ALA A 125 -17.74 11.11 -10.05
C ALA A 125 -17.06 11.37 -8.69
N ASP A 126 -16.21 10.44 -8.23
CA ASP A 126 -15.46 10.54 -6.97
C ASP A 126 -14.38 11.63 -7.07
N ILE A 127 -13.67 11.71 -8.20
CA ILE A 127 -12.70 12.79 -8.49
C ILE A 127 -13.40 14.16 -8.49
N ARG A 128 -14.57 14.28 -9.13
CA ARG A 128 -15.36 15.53 -9.16
C ARG A 128 -15.86 15.92 -7.76
N ASN A 129 -16.27 14.95 -6.94
CA ASN A 129 -16.67 15.17 -5.55
C ASN A 129 -15.48 15.65 -4.69
N PHE A 130 -14.30 15.04 -4.85
CA PHE A 130 -13.05 15.50 -4.24
C PHE A 130 -12.68 16.92 -4.69
N GLN A 131 -12.74 17.24 -5.98
CA GLN A 131 -12.51 18.60 -6.51
C GLN A 131 -13.46 19.64 -5.90
N ASN A 132 -14.76 19.35 -5.83
CA ASN A 132 -15.74 20.22 -5.19
C ASN A 132 -15.42 20.44 -3.71
N THR A 133 -15.00 19.38 -3.00
CA THR A 133 -14.61 19.45 -1.59
C THR A 133 -13.32 20.25 -1.38
N TRP A 134 -12.30 20.03 -2.23
CA TRP A 134 -11.05 20.80 -2.23
C TRP A 134 -11.31 22.30 -2.41
N ASN A 135 -12.15 22.67 -3.37
CA ASN A 135 -12.49 24.07 -3.67
C ASN A 135 -13.21 24.81 -2.52
N ILE A 136 -13.80 24.07 -1.55
CA ILE A 136 -14.36 24.66 -0.31
C ILE A 136 -13.25 24.96 0.71
N VAL A 137 -12.11 24.26 0.65
CA VAL A 137 -10.97 24.40 1.57
C VAL A 137 -9.90 25.36 1.02
N ASP A 138 -9.54 25.23 -0.26
CA ASP A 138 -8.61 26.10 -0.98
C ASP A 138 -9.35 27.29 -1.63
N ILE A 139 -9.84 28.19 -0.77
CA ILE A 139 -10.55 29.43 -1.17
C ILE A 139 -9.69 30.33 -2.09
N GLN A 140 -8.37 30.15 -2.10
CA GLN A 140 -7.42 30.96 -2.87
C GLN A 140 -6.93 30.29 -4.16
N GLN A 141 -7.42 29.08 -4.49
CA GLN A 141 -7.05 28.31 -5.68
C GLN A 141 -5.52 28.17 -5.86
N ARG A 142 -4.80 27.94 -4.76
CA ARG A 142 -3.34 27.76 -4.78
C ARG A 142 -2.91 26.38 -5.28
N GLY A 143 -3.81 25.38 -5.27
CA GLY A 143 -3.46 23.97 -5.45
C GLY A 143 -2.73 23.36 -4.25
N LEU A 144 -2.65 24.09 -3.14
CA LEU A 144 -1.90 23.81 -1.92
C LEU A 144 -2.75 24.15 -0.69
N ILE A 145 -2.77 23.27 0.32
CA ILE A 145 -3.37 23.55 1.63
C ILE A 145 -2.39 23.22 2.76
N PRO A 146 -2.34 24.01 3.86
CA PRO A 146 -1.58 23.64 5.05
C PRO A 146 -2.06 22.32 5.63
N VAL A 147 -1.15 21.43 6.04
CA VAL A 147 -1.53 20.07 6.48
C VAL A 147 -2.57 20.03 7.61
N GLY A 148 -2.62 21.06 8.47
CA GLY A 148 -3.68 21.22 9.47
C GLY A 148 -5.11 21.30 8.90
N ARG A 149 -5.26 21.67 7.62
CA ARG A 149 -6.53 21.67 6.87
C ARG A 149 -6.94 20.30 6.33
N VAL A 150 -6.03 19.34 6.17
CA VAL A 150 -6.35 17.96 5.74
C VAL A 150 -7.36 17.33 6.70
N LYS A 151 -7.14 17.51 8.01
CA LYS A 151 -8.05 17.05 9.08
C LYS A 151 -9.46 17.65 9.01
N PHE A 152 -9.64 18.76 8.30
CA PHE A 152 -10.94 19.34 7.98
C PHE A 152 -11.47 18.81 6.64
N LEU A 153 -10.63 18.78 5.60
CA LEU A 153 -10.99 18.28 4.27
C LEU A 153 -11.54 16.85 4.30
N LEU A 154 -10.86 15.92 4.99
CA LEU A 154 -11.28 14.52 5.11
C LEU A 154 -12.67 14.37 5.78
N ARG A 155 -13.08 15.33 6.62
CA ARG A 155 -14.41 15.37 7.27
C ARG A 155 -15.50 16.02 6.42
N LEU A 156 -15.15 16.61 5.29
CA LEU A 156 -16.09 17.17 4.31
C LEU A 156 -16.32 16.22 3.12
N LEU A 157 -15.48 15.21 2.93
CA LEU A 157 -15.68 14.15 1.93
C LEU A 157 -16.95 13.35 2.26
N LYS A 158 -17.65 12.89 1.21
CA LYS A 158 -18.92 12.17 1.31
C LYS A 158 -19.06 11.08 0.25
N GLY A 159 -19.94 10.10 0.47
CA GLY A 159 -20.17 9.00 -0.46
C GLY A 159 -19.02 8.00 -0.45
N ARG A 160 -18.52 7.55 -1.61
CA ARG A 160 -17.46 6.52 -1.69
C ARG A 160 -16.12 6.94 -1.06
N LEU A 161 -15.88 8.24 -0.88
CA LEU A 161 -14.67 8.80 -0.26
C LEU A 161 -14.91 9.33 1.16
N GLU A 162 -16.07 9.02 1.76
CA GLU A 162 -16.38 9.40 3.14
C GLU A 162 -15.50 8.61 4.12
N VAL A 163 -14.85 9.31 5.05
CA VAL A 163 -14.06 8.69 6.12
C VAL A 163 -14.71 9.07 7.45
N ASP A 164 -15.58 8.19 7.93
CA ASP A 164 -16.31 8.41 9.18
C ASP A 164 -15.31 8.42 10.36
N PRO A 165 -15.16 9.54 11.10
CA PRO A 165 -14.14 9.65 12.13
C PRO A 165 -14.45 8.83 13.40
N ASP A 166 -15.68 8.35 13.55
CA ASP A 166 -16.15 7.58 14.70
C ASP A 166 -16.16 6.07 14.39
N LYS A 167 -16.43 5.66 13.14
CA LYS A 167 -16.24 4.26 12.67
C LYS A 167 -14.79 4.00 12.25
N ASP A 168 -14.30 4.71 11.24
CA ASP A 168 -13.00 4.51 10.58
C ASP A 168 -11.88 5.31 11.26
N ARG A 169 -11.98 5.43 12.59
CA ARG A 169 -11.15 6.26 13.46
C ARG A 169 -9.64 6.02 13.31
N LEU A 170 -9.24 4.78 13.02
CA LEU A 170 -7.84 4.40 12.80
C LEU A 170 -7.36 4.83 11.40
N LEU A 171 -8.13 4.54 10.35
CA LEU A 171 -7.88 4.98 8.98
C LEU A 171 -7.78 6.51 8.90
N PHE A 172 -8.68 7.23 9.57
CA PHE A 172 -8.63 8.69 9.66
C PHE A 172 -7.30 9.19 10.26
N LYS A 173 -6.77 8.54 11.31
CA LYS A 173 -5.43 8.86 11.85
C LYS A 173 -4.32 8.54 10.85
N HIS A 174 -4.37 7.39 10.17
CA HIS A 174 -3.37 6.96 9.21
C HIS A 174 -3.25 7.95 8.06
N MET A 175 -4.38 8.33 7.44
CA MET A 175 -4.46 9.34 6.38
C MET A 175 -3.97 10.72 6.83
N CYS A 176 -4.33 11.13 8.05
CA CYS A 176 -3.84 12.39 8.62
C CYS A 176 -2.33 12.40 8.86
N TYR A 177 -1.75 11.29 9.34
CA TYR A 177 -0.31 11.19 9.58
C TYR A 177 0.49 10.99 8.29
N GLU A 178 -0.09 10.32 7.29
CA GLU A 178 0.49 10.20 5.94
C GLU A 178 0.76 11.59 5.34
N MET A 179 -0.24 12.47 5.34
CA MET A 179 -0.07 13.85 4.87
C MET A 179 0.87 14.68 5.75
N GLU A 180 0.94 14.43 7.06
CA GLU A 180 1.88 15.08 7.98
C GLU A 180 3.33 14.61 7.77
N ARG A 181 3.53 13.40 7.23
CA ARG A 181 4.84 12.80 6.97
C ARG A 181 5.43 13.17 5.61
N ILE A 182 4.62 13.25 4.53
CA ILE A 182 5.13 13.43 3.15
C ILE A 182 6.03 14.67 3.02
N HIS A 183 5.56 15.85 3.45
CA HIS A 183 6.34 17.11 3.41
C HIS A 183 6.79 17.56 4.81
N ASN A 184 7.03 16.63 5.74
CA ASN A 184 7.47 16.91 7.13
C ASN A 184 6.62 17.94 7.93
N GLY A 185 5.37 18.17 7.51
CA GLY A 185 4.44 19.11 8.14
C GLY A 185 4.18 20.43 7.38
N ASP A 186 4.80 20.62 6.21
CA ASP A 186 4.55 21.77 5.33
C ASP A 186 3.20 21.67 4.58
N ASP A 187 2.93 22.59 3.63
CA ASP A 187 1.73 22.59 2.78
C ASP A 187 1.69 21.35 1.86
N VAL A 188 0.52 20.73 1.70
CA VAL A 188 0.28 19.56 0.82
C VAL A 188 -0.46 19.96 -0.44
N THR A 189 -0.16 19.32 -1.57
CA THR A 189 -0.80 19.59 -2.86
C THR A 189 -2.14 18.87 -3.03
N PHE A 190 -2.93 19.32 -3.99
CA PHE A 190 -4.12 18.59 -4.49
C PHE A 190 -3.80 17.14 -4.85
N HIS A 191 -2.64 16.90 -5.47
CA HIS A 191 -2.23 15.57 -5.92
C HIS A 191 -1.79 14.66 -4.77
N ASP A 192 -1.11 15.18 -3.74
CA ASP A 192 -0.70 14.37 -2.58
C ASP A 192 -1.91 13.74 -1.88
N VAL A 193 -2.94 14.55 -1.64
CA VAL A 193 -4.19 14.10 -0.99
C VAL A 193 -5.01 13.20 -1.92
N LEU A 194 -5.07 13.48 -3.23
CA LEU A 194 -5.77 12.63 -4.19
C LEU A 194 -5.10 11.25 -4.34
N ASN A 195 -3.76 11.21 -4.39
CA ASN A 195 -2.99 9.97 -4.50
C ASN A 195 -3.17 9.09 -3.25
N MET A 196 -3.14 9.71 -2.07
CA MET A 196 -3.45 9.02 -0.80
C MET A 196 -4.89 8.48 -0.80
N LEU A 197 -5.88 9.23 -1.29
CA LEU A 197 -7.25 8.73 -1.45
C LEU A 197 -7.31 7.53 -2.41
N SER A 198 -6.65 7.60 -3.57
CA SER A 198 -6.66 6.47 -4.52
C SER A 198 -6.04 5.21 -3.92
N TYR A 199 -4.88 5.29 -3.25
CA TYR A 199 -4.26 4.12 -2.62
C TYR A 199 -5.12 3.54 -1.50
N ARG A 200 -5.73 4.37 -0.65
CA ARG A 200 -6.59 3.90 0.46
C ARG A 200 -7.96 3.38 0.01
N SER A 201 -8.40 3.72 -1.21
CA SER A 201 -9.68 3.25 -1.79
C SER A 201 -9.61 1.88 -2.51
N VAL A 202 -8.42 1.27 -2.61
CA VAL A 202 -8.14 0.14 -3.50
C VAL A 202 -7.45 -1.02 -2.77
N ASP A 203 -7.76 -2.28 -3.12
CA ASP A 203 -6.95 -3.44 -2.70
C ASP A 203 -5.63 -3.45 -3.49
N ILE A 204 -4.62 -2.77 -2.93
CA ILE A 204 -3.32 -2.51 -3.55
C ILE A 204 -2.68 -3.78 -4.15
N ARG A 205 -2.87 -4.95 -3.55
CA ARG A 205 -2.33 -6.25 -3.99
C ARG A 205 -2.90 -6.76 -5.31
N LYS A 206 -4.00 -6.17 -5.80
CA LYS A 206 -4.61 -6.47 -7.11
C LYS A 206 -4.32 -5.40 -8.16
N ALA A 207 -3.94 -4.19 -7.75
CA ALA A 207 -3.84 -3.02 -8.62
C ALA A 207 -2.39 -2.60 -8.91
N LEU A 208 -1.47 -2.77 -7.96
CA LEU A 208 -0.09 -2.29 -8.08
C LEU A 208 0.86 -3.36 -8.65
N GLN A 209 1.90 -2.91 -9.33
CA GLN A 209 3.04 -3.76 -9.71
C GLN A 209 3.93 -4.03 -8.50
N LEU A 210 4.73 -5.11 -8.53
CA LEU A 210 5.46 -5.61 -7.35
C LEU A 210 6.34 -4.56 -6.65
N GLU A 211 7.05 -3.72 -7.40
CA GLU A 211 7.92 -2.67 -6.84
C GLU A 211 7.11 -1.58 -6.11
N GLU A 212 6.05 -1.07 -6.76
CA GLU A 212 5.14 -0.08 -6.18
C GLU A 212 4.36 -0.65 -4.98
N LEU A 213 3.94 -1.92 -5.06
CA LEU A 213 3.24 -2.63 -4.00
C LEU A 213 4.10 -2.75 -2.74
N LEU A 214 5.35 -3.18 -2.88
CA LEU A 214 6.28 -3.29 -1.75
C LEU A 214 6.58 -1.92 -1.13
N ALA A 215 6.81 -0.89 -1.95
CA ALA A 215 7.03 0.47 -1.46
C ALA A 215 5.79 1.04 -0.74
N ARG A 216 4.58 0.72 -1.22
CA ARG A 216 3.32 1.13 -0.57
C ARG A 216 3.07 0.37 0.72
N GLU A 217 3.31 -0.94 0.76
CA GLU A 217 3.15 -1.78 1.95
C GLU A 217 4.13 -1.38 3.06
N GLU A 218 5.40 -1.09 2.73
CA GLU A 218 6.38 -0.53 3.68
C GLU A 218 5.96 0.86 4.19
N LEU A 219 5.50 1.75 3.30
CA LEU A 219 5.03 3.08 3.67
C LEU A 219 3.85 3.02 4.65
N GLU A 220 2.86 2.15 4.38
CA GLU A 220 1.70 1.98 5.24
C GLU A 220 2.07 1.36 6.58
N TYR A 221 2.86 0.28 6.62
CA TYR A 221 3.36 -0.32 7.87
C TYR A 221 4.04 0.72 8.79
N LEU A 222 4.92 1.56 8.22
CA LEU A 222 5.61 2.63 8.95
C LEU A 222 4.66 3.74 9.44
N ILE A 223 3.53 3.96 8.76
CA ILE A 223 2.45 4.88 9.19
C ILE A 223 1.70 4.28 10.38
N GLU A 224 1.35 3.00 10.33
CA GLU A 224 0.67 2.31 11.45
C GLU A 224 1.56 2.30 12.70
N GLU A 225 2.86 2.00 12.54
CA GLU A 225 3.82 1.93 13.66
C GLU A 225 3.97 3.28 14.38
N GLU A 226 4.13 4.40 13.66
CA GLU A 226 4.20 5.72 14.30
C GLU A 226 2.85 6.23 14.80
N VAL A 227 1.72 5.92 14.17
CA VAL A 227 0.39 6.27 14.72
C VAL A 227 0.10 5.49 16.00
N ALA A 228 0.52 4.22 16.09
CA ALA A 228 0.46 3.42 17.31
C ALA A 228 1.36 4.04 18.41
N LYS A 229 2.63 4.32 18.11
CA LYS A 229 3.55 4.99 19.06
C LYS A 229 3.01 6.33 19.54
N GLN A 230 2.46 7.17 18.64
CA GLN A 230 1.84 8.45 19.01
C GLN A 230 0.59 8.25 19.88
N THR A 231 -0.27 7.28 19.56
CA THR A 231 -1.47 6.96 20.35
C THR A 231 -1.08 6.53 21.76
N ILE A 232 -0.08 5.65 21.91
CA ILE A 232 0.43 5.18 23.21
C ILE A 232 1.06 6.34 24.00
N ARG A 233 1.91 7.18 23.37
CA ARG A 233 2.48 8.39 24.01
C ARG A 233 1.37 9.31 24.54
N GLN A 234 0.35 9.61 23.73
CA GLN A 234 -0.78 10.46 24.13
C GLN A 234 -1.64 9.85 25.24
N TRP A 235 -1.83 8.52 25.24
CA TRP A 235 -2.53 7.80 26.29
C TRP A 235 -1.74 7.84 27.61
N LEU A 236 -0.44 7.53 27.60
CA LEU A 236 0.45 7.63 28.76
C LEU A 236 0.40 9.04 29.37
N ASP A 237 0.52 10.09 28.57
CA ASP A 237 0.45 11.46 29.07
C ASP A 237 -0.95 11.81 29.65
N LYS A 238 -2.03 11.30 29.08
CA LYS A 238 -3.40 11.46 29.64
C LYS A 238 -3.51 10.76 31.00
N CYS A 239 -3.01 9.53 31.12
CA CYS A 239 -2.98 8.77 32.37
C CYS A 239 -2.10 9.46 33.43
N LEU A 240 -0.89 9.89 33.08
CA LEU A 240 0.02 10.62 33.98
C LEU A 240 -0.57 11.97 34.43
N ARG A 241 -1.26 12.71 33.55
CA ARG A 241 -1.99 13.94 33.92
C ARG A 241 -3.17 13.63 34.86
N ARG A 242 -3.95 12.58 34.60
CA ARG A 242 -5.05 12.14 35.49
C ARG A 242 -4.53 11.75 36.88
N ILE A 243 -3.46 10.97 36.96
CA ILE A 243 -2.81 10.59 38.24
C ILE A 243 -2.29 11.81 39.00
N LYS A 244 -1.67 12.79 38.32
CA LYS A 244 -1.23 14.05 38.94
C LYS A 244 -2.41 14.85 39.50
N ALA A 245 -3.48 15.03 38.70
CA ALA A 245 -4.68 15.75 39.13
C ALA A 245 -5.37 15.08 40.33
N GLN A 246 -5.50 13.75 40.32
CA GLN A 246 -6.11 12.98 41.41
C GLN A 246 -5.27 13.05 42.70
N LYS A 247 -3.93 13.00 42.61
CA LYS A 247 -3.05 13.26 43.77
C LYS A 247 -3.22 14.68 44.32
N GLN A 248 -3.37 15.68 43.44
CA GLN A 248 -3.56 17.06 43.85
C GLN A 248 -4.93 17.29 44.50
N GLN A 249 -6.01 16.70 43.98
CA GLN A 249 -7.33 16.70 44.63
C GLN A 249 -7.29 16.02 46.00
N ASN A 250 -6.68 14.83 46.11
CA ASN A 250 -6.57 14.14 47.39
C ASN A 250 -5.74 14.96 48.42
N SER A 251 -4.70 15.66 47.98
CA SER A 251 -3.93 16.58 48.84
C SER A 251 -4.76 17.77 49.32
N LEU A 252 -5.64 18.32 48.47
CA LEU A 252 -6.54 19.42 48.84
C LEU A 252 -7.66 18.95 49.77
N ILE A 253 -8.23 17.76 49.53
CA ILE A 253 -9.23 17.15 50.42
C ILE A 253 -8.62 16.90 51.80
N ASN A 254 -7.39 16.39 51.87
CA ASN A 254 -6.70 16.17 53.14
C ASN A 254 -6.38 17.47 53.89
N SER A 255 -5.98 18.55 53.20
CA SER A 255 -5.76 19.85 53.86
C SER A 255 -7.06 20.50 54.33
N LEU A 256 -8.14 20.41 53.54
CA LEU A 256 -9.48 20.86 53.95
C LEU A 256 -10.04 20.06 55.13
N ARG A 257 -9.75 18.75 55.19
CA ARG A 257 -10.13 17.91 56.33
C ARG A 257 -9.39 18.34 57.59
N ALA A 258 -8.07 18.51 57.50
CA ALA A 258 -7.24 18.95 58.62
C ALA A 258 -7.61 20.36 59.13
N THR A 259 -7.98 21.31 58.26
CA THR A 259 -8.46 22.63 58.71
C THR A 259 -9.87 22.58 59.31
N THR A 260 -10.74 21.68 58.84
CA THR A 260 -12.06 21.45 59.45
C THR A 260 -11.93 20.81 60.83
N GLU A 261 -11.05 19.80 60.98
CA GLU A 261 -10.75 19.17 62.26
C GLU A 261 -10.09 20.16 63.24
N ALA A 262 -9.19 21.04 62.77
CA ALA A 262 -8.61 22.11 63.59
C ALA A 262 -9.63 23.18 64.02
N LEU A 263 -10.64 23.49 63.20
CA LEU A 263 -11.75 24.37 63.56
C LEU A 263 -12.67 23.74 64.63
N LEU A 264 -12.95 22.45 64.52
CA LEU A 264 -13.76 21.71 65.51
C LEU A 264 -13.02 21.50 66.83
N ALA A 265 -11.69 21.34 66.79
CA ALA A 265 -10.84 21.27 67.99
C ALA A 265 -10.69 22.63 68.73
N GLY A 266 -11.23 23.72 68.18
CA GLY A 266 -11.18 25.06 68.78
C GLY A 266 -12.17 25.30 69.92
N SER A 267 -13.06 24.35 70.23
CA SER A 267 -14.16 24.52 71.19
C SER A 267 -14.32 23.33 72.14
N ASP A 268 -13.47 23.24 73.17
CA ASP A 268 -13.86 22.67 74.47
C ASP A 268 -12.93 23.13 75.61
N ILE A 269 -13.40 23.04 76.86
CA ILE A 269 -12.79 23.68 78.04
C ILE A 269 -12.36 22.65 79.10
N LEU A 270 -11.10 22.75 79.56
CA LEU A 270 -10.54 22.02 80.72
C LEU A 270 -11.22 22.43 82.05
N PRO A 271 -11.30 21.57 83.10
CA PRO A 271 -10.25 20.65 83.56
C PRO A 271 -10.76 19.19 83.78
N ASN A 272 -10.04 18.19 84.33
CA ASN A 272 -9.10 18.20 85.46
C ASN A 272 -8.22 16.93 85.56
N LYS A 273 -7.20 16.91 86.43
CA LYS A 273 -6.27 15.76 86.65
C LYS A 273 -5.87 15.60 88.12
N PRO A 274 -5.85 14.36 88.65
CA PRO A 274 -4.73 13.87 89.49
C PRO A 274 -4.29 12.43 89.09
N VAL A 275 -2.99 12.06 88.99
CA VAL A 275 -2.03 11.61 90.06
C VAL A 275 -2.34 10.17 90.54
N ALA A 276 -1.41 9.20 90.66
CA ALA A 276 0.08 9.14 90.52
C ALA A 276 0.49 7.92 89.63
N SER A 277 1.60 7.15 89.73
CA SER A 277 2.89 7.14 90.49
C SER A 277 3.88 6.12 89.88
N GLU A 278 5.18 6.47 89.81
CA GLU A 278 6.37 5.60 90.12
C GLU A 278 6.68 4.30 89.30
N ILE A 279 7.93 3.82 89.11
CA ILE A 279 9.25 4.21 89.65
C ILE A 279 10.44 3.83 88.71
N LYS A 280 11.51 4.64 88.68
CA LYS A 280 12.95 4.36 88.31
C LYS A 280 13.32 3.85 86.89
N ASP A 281 14.53 4.11 86.35
CA ASP A 281 15.65 4.96 86.82
C ASP A 281 16.47 5.56 85.64
N GLU A 282 17.42 6.42 86.02
CA GLU A 282 18.52 7.09 85.27
C GLU A 282 19.22 6.21 84.20
N GLY A 283 19.93 6.70 83.17
CA GLY A 283 20.54 8.01 82.81
C GLY A 283 21.72 7.72 81.83
N LYS A 284 22.34 8.65 81.10
CA LYS A 284 22.30 10.12 81.09
C LYS A 284 22.79 10.65 79.71
N GLU A 285 22.31 11.85 79.33
CA GLU A 285 23.03 12.98 78.69
C GLU A 285 24.09 12.72 77.58
N GLU A 286 23.91 13.20 76.34
CA GLU A 286 24.06 14.59 75.83
C GLU A 286 25.49 14.95 75.34
N ALA A 287 25.73 15.87 74.39
CA ALA A 287 24.84 16.72 73.57
C ALA A 287 25.54 17.18 72.25
N ALA A 288 24.77 17.90 71.43
CA ALA A 288 25.20 18.95 70.50
C ALA A 288 26.00 18.60 69.21
N SER A 289 25.36 18.96 68.09
CA SER A 289 25.94 19.43 66.82
C SER A 289 27.13 20.40 67.00
N ALA A 290 28.06 20.62 66.05
CA ALA A 290 27.80 20.80 64.61
C ALA A 290 29.07 20.80 63.71
N SER A 291 28.82 20.80 62.39
CA SER A 291 29.60 21.53 61.34
C SER A 291 30.89 20.94 60.71
N VAL A 292 30.77 20.61 59.41
CA VAL A 292 31.68 20.97 58.28
C VAL A 292 33.12 20.39 58.18
N ARG A 293 33.29 19.51 57.17
CA ARG A 293 34.43 19.30 56.21
C ARG A 293 35.90 19.34 56.72
N HIS A 294 36.71 18.30 56.39
CA HIS A 294 37.82 18.42 55.40
C HIS A 294 38.58 17.11 54.98
N ARG A 295 38.39 16.70 53.72
CA ARG A 295 39.36 16.24 52.68
C ARG A 295 40.77 15.65 53.03
N LYS A 296 40.97 14.34 52.78
CA LYS A 296 42.15 13.64 52.15
C LYS A 296 41.76 12.16 51.97
N LYS A 297 42.02 11.37 50.90
CA LYS A 297 42.96 11.30 49.74
C LYS A 297 44.25 10.49 49.97
N GLY A 298 44.30 9.30 49.36
CA GLY A 298 45.42 8.36 49.17
C GLY A 298 44.88 6.92 49.04
N GLN A 299 45.50 5.94 48.37
CA GLN A 299 46.63 5.93 47.42
C GLN A 299 46.61 4.57 46.65
N LEU A 300 47.03 4.52 45.37
CA LEU A 300 47.20 3.28 44.58
C LEU A 300 48.62 2.71 44.71
N PRO A 301 48.81 1.38 44.69
CA PRO A 301 49.14 0.65 43.43
C PRO A 301 48.46 -0.74 43.32
N GLY A 302 48.54 -1.52 42.22
CA GLY A 302 49.06 -1.23 40.87
C GLY A 302 49.51 -2.47 40.07
N ARG A 303 49.40 -2.39 38.73
CA ARG A 303 49.96 -3.28 37.67
C ARG A 303 49.31 -4.65 37.35
N SER A 304 49.64 -5.08 36.12
CA SER A 304 49.17 -6.19 35.27
C SER A 304 49.83 -7.56 35.64
N ASP A 305 49.64 -8.72 34.98
CA ASP A 305 49.39 -9.04 33.55
C ASP A 305 48.49 -10.28 33.29
N SER A 306 48.26 -10.58 32.01
CA SER A 306 47.32 -11.55 31.43
C SER A 306 47.65 -13.04 31.57
N ILE A 307 46.63 -13.91 31.54
CA ILE A 307 46.63 -15.12 30.68
C ILE A 307 45.21 -15.66 30.34
N SER A 308 45.14 -16.58 29.38
CA SER A 308 43.94 -17.14 28.72
C SER A 308 43.03 -18.03 29.59
N SER A 309 41.78 -18.26 29.15
CA SER A 309 41.30 -19.60 28.69
C SER A 309 39.77 -19.68 28.47
N GLN A 310 39.37 -20.12 27.26
CA GLN A 310 38.09 -20.79 26.90
C GLN A 310 36.74 -20.08 27.14
N GLY A 311 35.70 -20.33 26.33
CA GLY A 311 35.66 -21.17 25.12
C GLY A 311 34.30 -21.12 24.40
N GLY A 312 34.27 -21.59 23.14
CA GLY A 312 33.04 -21.64 22.34
C GLY A 312 32.98 -22.86 21.41
N ARG A 313 31.89 -23.61 21.47
CA ARG A 313 31.52 -24.75 20.60
C ARG A 313 29.99 -24.96 20.65
N LYS A 314 29.31 -25.62 19.70
CA LYS A 314 29.36 -25.62 18.21
C LYS A 314 28.35 -26.66 17.69
N PHE A 315 27.43 -26.27 16.79
CA PHE A 315 26.70 -27.16 15.86
C PHE A 315 25.76 -28.22 16.53
N LEU A 316 24.89 -28.99 15.85
CA LEU A 316 24.97 -29.66 14.52
C LEU A 316 23.64 -29.74 13.74
N ALA A 317 23.80 -29.94 12.43
CA ALA A 317 22.85 -30.62 11.54
C ALA A 317 23.59 -31.80 10.84
N PRO A 318 22.89 -32.82 10.31
CA PRO A 318 23.47 -33.90 9.50
C PRO A 318 23.25 -33.70 7.98
N SER A 319 23.96 -34.46 7.13
CA SER A 319 24.03 -34.18 5.67
C SER A 319 24.40 -35.39 4.78
N LEU A 320 23.70 -35.55 3.63
CA LEU A 320 24.12 -36.23 2.37
C LEU A 320 24.38 -37.77 2.46
N SER A 321 24.31 -38.61 1.41
CA SER A 321 23.93 -38.54 -0.02
C SER A 321 23.59 -40.01 -0.49
N ASP A 322 23.19 -40.42 -1.72
CA ASP A 322 23.00 -39.82 -3.06
C ASP A 322 22.05 -40.72 -3.92
N GLY A 323 21.92 -40.49 -5.24
CA GLY A 323 21.80 -41.62 -6.22
C GLY A 323 20.63 -41.66 -7.23
N ALA A 324 20.87 -41.18 -8.46
CA ALA A 324 20.39 -41.69 -9.76
C ALA A 324 18.86 -41.83 -10.12
N ALA A 325 18.42 -40.87 -10.96
CA ALA A 325 17.32 -40.84 -11.94
C ALA A 325 16.57 -42.12 -12.42
N ARG A 326 15.22 -42.00 -12.59
CA ARG A 326 14.51 -42.16 -13.89
C ARG A 326 12.99 -41.84 -13.89
N ALA A 327 12.56 -41.21 -15.00
CA ALA A 327 11.29 -41.36 -15.74
C ALA A 327 9.90 -41.06 -15.12
N GLU A 328 8.98 -40.74 -16.05
CA GLU A 328 7.56 -40.38 -15.98
C GLU A 328 6.64 -41.30 -15.12
N LYS A 329 5.51 -40.77 -14.60
CA LYS A 329 4.16 -40.89 -15.22
C LYS A 329 2.98 -40.35 -14.38
N ASP A 330 1.95 -39.88 -15.08
CA ASP A 330 0.56 -39.52 -14.69
C ASP A 330 0.04 -39.77 -13.25
N ARG A 331 -0.54 -38.73 -12.61
CA ARG A 331 -2.01 -38.53 -12.56
C ARG A 331 -2.46 -37.31 -11.74
N PHE A 332 -3.36 -36.49 -12.31
CA PHE A 332 -4.26 -35.60 -11.56
C PHE A 332 -5.63 -36.26 -11.33
N PRO A 333 -6.23 -36.17 -10.13
CA PRO A 333 -7.64 -36.45 -9.92
C PRO A 333 -8.47 -35.15 -10.05
N THR A 334 -9.19 -34.99 -11.15
CA THR A 334 -10.11 -33.86 -11.36
C THR A 334 -11.38 -34.01 -10.52
N LYS A 335 -11.62 -33.11 -9.56
CA LYS A 335 -12.95 -32.96 -8.94
C LYS A 335 -13.82 -32.04 -9.78
N LYS A 336 -14.76 -32.62 -10.54
CA LYS A 336 -15.79 -31.84 -11.24
C LYS A 336 -16.76 -31.19 -10.26
N TRP A 337 -17.04 -29.91 -10.49
CA TRP A 337 -18.22 -29.23 -9.97
C TRP A 337 -19.45 -29.71 -10.76
N ASN A 338 -20.47 -30.21 -10.07
CA ASN A 338 -21.80 -30.49 -10.66
C ASN A 338 -22.85 -29.67 -9.89
N ALA A 339 -23.84 -29.13 -10.60
CA ALA A 339 -24.78 -28.15 -10.07
C ALA A 339 -26.17 -28.75 -9.76
N ARG A 340 -26.84 -28.14 -8.77
CA ARG A 340 -28.30 -27.96 -8.60
C ARG A 340 -29.25 -29.08 -9.07
N GLN A 341 -30.08 -29.57 -8.14
CA GLN A 341 -31.53 -29.30 -8.22
C GLN A 341 -32.21 -29.39 -6.84
N SER A 342 -33.53 -29.16 -6.80
CA SER A 342 -34.32 -28.87 -5.58
C SER A 342 -35.39 -29.95 -5.32
N GLY A 343 -35.79 -30.12 -4.05
CA GLY A 343 -36.88 -31.02 -3.60
C GLY A 343 -37.24 -30.72 -2.14
N SER A 344 -38.50 -30.92 -1.74
CA SER A 344 -39.07 -30.33 -0.51
C SER A 344 -39.87 -31.29 0.38
N LYS A 345 -39.99 -30.93 1.67
CA LYS A 345 -40.95 -31.39 2.71
C LYS A 345 -40.64 -32.73 3.43
N GLY A 346 -40.91 -32.77 4.74
CA GLY A 346 -41.10 -34.01 5.51
C GLY A 346 -40.65 -33.99 6.98
N LEU A 347 -41.56 -33.63 7.89
CA LEU A 347 -41.64 -34.12 9.30
C LEU A 347 -43.01 -34.85 9.43
N PRO A 348 -43.34 -35.65 10.48
CA PRO A 348 -42.79 -35.59 11.86
C PRO A 348 -42.55 -36.94 12.60
N ASP A 349 -42.09 -36.80 13.86
CA ASP A 349 -42.38 -37.56 15.10
C ASP A 349 -41.93 -39.03 15.39
N LEU A 350 -41.41 -39.15 16.64
CA LEU A 350 -41.50 -40.23 17.66
C LEU A 350 -41.06 -41.67 17.27
N SER A 351 -40.51 -42.52 18.16
CA SER A 351 -40.70 -42.68 19.63
C SER A 351 -39.57 -43.46 20.33
N GLU A 352 -39.36 -43.23 21.65
CA GLU A 352 -38.90 -44.21 22.68
C GLU A 352 -37.47 -44.84 22.56
N SER A 353 -36.77 -45.32 23.61
CA SER A 353 -37.10 -45.59 25.04
C SER A 353 -35.82 -45.64 25.94
N SER A 354 -35.98 -45.41 27.25
CA SER A 354 -35.14 -45.90 28.39
C SER A 354 -33.67 -45.38 28.56
N GLU A 355 -33.08 -45.24 29.77
CA GLU A 355 -33.58 -45.33 31.16
C GLU A 355 -32.65 -44.59 32.19
N LEU A 356 -32.99 -44.68 33.49
CA LEU A 356 -32.29 -44.23 34.72
C LEU A 356 -30.79 -44.64 34.84
N SER A 357 -29.92 -44.12 35.73
CA SER A 357 -30.04 -43.28 36.96
C SER A 357 -28.68 -42.65 37.41
N SER A 358 -28.67 -41.83 38.47
CA SER A 358 -27.53 -41.11 39.11
C SER A 358 -27.14 -41.69 40.51
N PRO A 359 -26.34 -41.07 41.45
CA PRO A 359 -25.39 -39.91 41.43
C PRO A 359 -24.06 -40.03 42.30
N THR A 360 -23.17 -38.99 42.27
CA THR A 360 -22.23 -38.47 43.37
C THR A 360 -21.05 -39.33 43.96
N PRO A 361 -20.07 -38.76 44.73
CA PRO A 361 -19.35 -37.45 44.71
C PRO A 361 -17.81 -37.49 45.05
N GLU A 362 -17.17 -36.30 45.25
CA GLU A 362 -15.92 -36.01 46.05
C GLU A 362 -14.53 -36.53 45.53
N GLU A 363 -13.32 -36.01 45.87
CA GLU A 363 -12.77 -35.08 46.92
C GLU A 363 -11.81 -33.97 46.33
N GLU A 364 -11.07 -33.23 47.19
CA GLU A 364 -10.19 -32.06 46.92
C GLU A 364 -8.68 -32.38 46.75
N GLU A 365 -7.88 -31.42 46.21
CA GLU A 365 -6.59 -30.99 46.82
C GLU A 365 -6.09 -29.65 46.21
N GLY A 366 -5.11 -28.95 46.83
CA GLY A 366 -4.65 -27.62 46.38
C GLY A 366 -3.22 -27.22 46.78
N ALA A 367 -2.69 -26.15 46.15
CA ALA A 367 -1.33 -25.63 46.37
C ALA A 367 -1.24 -24.08 46.19
N PHE A 368 -0.19 -23.44 46.74
CA PHE A 368 -0.09 -21.97 46.88
C PHE A 368 1.36 -21.45 46.69
N GLN A 369 1.52 -20.12 46.49
CA GLN A 369 2.75 -19.28 46.30
C GLN A 369 3.22 -19.05 44.84
N PRO A 370 4.02 -17.99 44.54
CA PRO A 370 4.24 -16.67 45.20
C PRO A 370 3.97 -15.46 44.24
N PRO A 371 4.08 -14.18 44.66
CA PRO A 371 3.50 -13.05 43.91
C PRO A 371 4.42 -12.37 42.86
N SER A 372 3.88 -12.13 41.66
CA SER A 372 4.48 -11.30 40.58
C SER A 372 3.50 -10.26 39.96
N GLN A 373 2.34 -10.06 40.59
CA GLN A 373 1.13 -9.38 40.06
C GLN A 373 1.22 -7.83 39.86
N LYS A 374 2.33 -7.29 39.36
CA LYS A 374 2.44 -5.84 39.04
C LYS A 374 2.95 -5.51 37.64
N MET A 375 3.46 -6.49 36.90
CA MET A 375 3.92 -6.29 35.51
C MET A 375 3.01 -6.98 34.50
N SER A 376 2.47 -8.16 34.85
CA SER A 376 1.41 -8.84 34.09
C SER A 376 0.17 -7.95 33.88
N THR A 377 -0.27 -7.23 34.91
CA THR A 377 -1.48 -6.41 34.89
C THR A 377 -1.48 -5.37 33.77
N VAL A 378 -0.34 -4.71 33.50
CA VAL A 378 -0.24 -3.70 32.44
C VAL A 378 -0.27 -4.34 31.04
N VAL A 379 0.31 -5.53 30.88
CA VAL A 379 0.26 -6.26 29.60
C VAL A 379 -1.16 -6.78 29.33
N VAL A 380 -1.86 -7.27 30.36
CA VAL A 380 -3.27 -7.68 30.26
C VAL A 380 -4.20 -6.49 30.04
N GLU A 381 -3.97 -5.33 30.68
CA GLU A 381 -4.71 -4.09 30.41
C GLU A 381 -4.49 -3.59 28.97
N VAL A 382 -3.26 -3.69 28.43
CA VAL A 382 -2.97 -3.34 27.03
C VAL A 382 -3.60 -4.34 26.06
N HIS A 383 -3.56 -5.64 26.35
CA HIS A 383 -4.20 -6.67 25.53
C HIS A 383 -5.72 -6.47 25.51
N ASN A 384 -6.36 -6.34 26.68
CA ASN A 384 -7.80 -6.11 26.79
C ASN A 384 -8.21 -4.77 26.17
N TRP A 385 -7.39 -3.71 26.25
CA TRP A 385 -7.68 -2.45 25.56
C TRP A 385 -7.60 -2.61 24.04
N TRP A 386 -6.56 -3.28 23.54
CA TRP A 386 -6.39 -3.59 22.11
C TRP A 386 -7.55 -4.45 21.58
N ASP A 387 -7.95 -5.48 22.34
CA ASP A 387 -9.12 -6.31 22.06
C ASP A 387 -10.43 -5.50 22.08
N THR A 388 -10.56 -4.44 22.90
CA THR A 388 -11.75 -3.55 22.84
C THR A 388 -11.72 -2.54 21.70
N GLU A 389 -10.56 -2.13 21.18
CA GLU A 389 -10.50 -1.32 19.94
C GLU A 389 -10.63 -2.21 18.68
N LEU A 390 -10.36 -3.52 18.77
CA LEU A 390 -10.67 -4.52 17.73
C LEU A 390 -12.10 -5.12 17.83
N GLY A 391 -12.67 -5.15 19.01
CA GLY A 391 -13.77 -6.05 19.39
C GLY A 391 -15.19 -5.53 19.19
N TYR A 392 -15.39 -4.32 18.66
CA TYR A 392 -16.73 -3.78 18.39
C TYR A 392 -17.30 -4.28 17.04
N ASN A 393 -17.37 -5.60 16.87
CA ASN A 393 -17.87 -6.25 15.65
C ASN A 393 -18.74 -7.51 15.94
N SER A 394 -19.54 -7.47 17.01
CA SER A 394 -20.63 -8.43 17.28
C SER A 394 -21.55 -7.96 18.40
N GLY A 395 -22.87 -8.13 18.24
CA GLY A 395 -23.92 -7.63 19.14
C GLY A 395 -24.24 -6.15 18.87
N SER A 396 -25.39 -5.75 18.36
CA SER A 396 -26.77 -5.92 18.87
C SER A 396 -27.00 -5.27 20.23
N ASP A 397 -27.79 -4.21 20.25
CA ASP A 397 -28.98 -4.09 21.10
C ASP A 397 -29.90 -3.00 20.52
N ALA A 398 -31.13 -3.40 20.18
CA ALA A 398 -32.20 -2.53 19.70
C ALA A 398 -33.54 -3.20 20.03
N GLU A 399 -33.99 -3.00 21.27
CA GLU A 399 -35.32 -3.41 21.74
C GLU A 399 -36.11 -2.17 22.20
N ASP A 400 -37.35 -2.09 21.71
CA ASP A 400 -38.56 -1.36 22.17
C ASP A 400 -38.43 -0.03 22.97
#